data_AF-A0A4U8S8K0-F1
#
_entry.id   AF-A0A4U8S8K0-F1
#
_cell.length_a   1.000
_cell.length_b   1.000
_cell.length_c   1.000
_cell.angle_alpha   90.00
_cell.angle_beta   90.00
_cell.angle_gamma   90.00
#
_symmetry.space_group_name_H-M   'P 1'
#
loop_
_entity.id
_entity.type
_entity.pdbx_description
1 polymer ?
#
loop_
_entity_poly.entity_id
_entity_poly.type
_entity_poly.pdbx_seq_one_letter_code
_entity_poly.pdbx_strand_id
1 'polypeptide(L)'
;MPVVRNPQFYFKEGFCWTDVSYDIKCRKKGISVNDVLSMALYSQFSQTSEKYLVCIINARLMSDIVCNFINNTSHFQINDARQIPIIIPTNSQLKIFEALFDRAYSIQQDKFANHISETEAKAKLESMQKELDTLVYELYRLKIGKKKA
;
A
#
# COMPACT_ATOMS: atom_id res chain seq x y z
N MET A 1 -32.72 20.06 -1.13
CA MET A 1 -31.30 20.47 -1.09
C MET A 1 -30.65 20.07 -2.40
N PRO A 2 -30.05 20.99 -3.16
CA PRO A 2 -29.20 20.57 -4.27
C PRO A 2 -27.96 19.93 -3.64
N VAL A 3 -27.87 18.60 -3.76
CA VAL A 3 -26.64 17.89 -3.45
C VAL A 3 -25.62 18.40 -4.46
N VAL A 4 -24.63 19.18 -4.01
CA VAL A 4 -23.50 19.57 -4.86
C VAL A 4 -22.71 18.29 -5.15
N ARG A 5 -23.14 17.57 -6.17
CA ARG A 5 -22.40 16.42 -6.71
C ARG A 5 -21.30 17.03 -7.55
N ASN A 6 -20.10 17.18 -7.00
CA ASN A 6 -18.94 17.48 -7.84
C ASN A 6 -18.57 16.18 -8.58
N PRO A 7 -18.89 16.02 -9.89
CA PRO A 7 -18.57 14.81 -10.62
C PRO A 7 -17.05 14.55 -10.64
N GLN A 8 -16.22 15.59 -10.55
CA GLN A 8 -14.76 15.43 -10.51
C GLN A 8 -14.27 14.71 -9.23
N PHE A 9 -15.04 14.74 -8.13
CA PHE A 9 -14.65 14.08 -6.88
C PHE A 9 -14.89 12.57 -6.91
N TYR A 10 -15.92 12.11 -7.65
CA TYR A 10 -16.25 10.68 -7.76
C TYR A 10 -15.40 9.93 -8.79
N PHE A 11 -14.58 10.64 -9.58
CA PHE A 11 -13.82 10.07 -10.69
C PHE A 11 -12.32 10.42 -10.60
N LYS A 12 -11.75 10.33 -9.40
CA LYS A 12 -10.32 10.56 -9.17
C LYS A 12 -9.60 9.25 -8.83
N GLU A 13 -8.44 9.03 -9.46
CA GLU A 13 -7.52 7.95 -9.09
C GLU A 13 -6.93 8.18 -7.69
N GLY A 14 -6.75 7.09 -6.94
CA GLY A 14 -6.14 7.11 -5.62
C GLY A 14 -5.63 5.73 -5.24
N PHE A 15 -5.71 5.37 -3.97
CA PHE A 15 -5.39 4.01 -3.50
C PHE A 15 -6.45 3.49 -2.53
N CYS A 16 -6.51 2.17 -2.39
CA CYS A 16 -7.44 1.48 -1.49
C CYS A 16 -6.85 0.16 -1.01
N TRP A 17 -7.49 -0.49 -0.05
CA TRP A 17 -7.08 -1.80 0.48
C TRP A 17 -8.16 -2.87 0.30
N THR A 18 -7.81 -4.10 0.66
CA THR A 18 -8.76 -5.20 0.80
C THR A 18 -9.40 -5.11 2.20
N ASP A 19 -10.73 -5.02 2.27
CA ASP A 19 -11.47 -4.84 3.53
C ASP A 19 -11.28 -6.01 4.50
N VAL A 20 -11.27 -7.26 3.99
CA VAL A 20 -11.18 -8.47 4.82
C VAL A 20 -9.87 -9.21 4.55
N SER A 21 -8.86 -8.97 5.38
CA SER A 21 -7.57 -9.68 5.34
C SER A 21 -6.75 -9.42 6.61
N TYR A 22 -6.07 -10.45 7.12
CA TYR A 22 -5.01 -10.27 8.14
C TYR A 22 -3.69 -9.76 7.54
N ASP A 23 -3.46 -10.05 6.26
CA ASP A 23 -2.34 -9.43 5.53
C ASP A 23 -2.86 -8.23 4.76
N ILE A 24 -2.63 -7.04 5.32
CA ILE A 24 -3.14 -5.79 4.76
C ILE A 24 -2.44 -5.54 3.44
N LYS A 25 -3.25 -5.43 2.39
CA LYS A 25 -2.75 -5.11 1.05
C LYS A 25 -3.48 -3.90 0.49
N CYS A 26 -2.68 -2.90 0.14
CA CYS A 26 -3.06 -1.71 -0.59
C CYS A 26 -2.76 -1.84 -2.08
N ARG A 27 -3.59 -1.21 -2.90
CA ARG A 27 -3.45 -1.16 -4.36
C ARG A 27 -3.78 0.24 -4.87
N LYS A 28 -3.17 0.62 -5.98
CA LYS A 28 -3.63 1.78 -6.74
C LYS A 28 -5.03 1.50 -7.28
N LYS A 29 -5.93 2.46 -7.13
CA LYS A 29 -7.30 2.41 -7.61
C LYS A 29 -7.46 3.39 -8.76
N GLY A 30 -7.82 2.88 -9.93
CA GLY A 30 -8.19 3.70 -11.08
C GLY A 30 -9.49 4.46 -10.84
N ILE A 31 -9.90 5.25 -11.84
CA ILE A 31 -11.16 6.00 -11.81
C ILE A 31 -12.34 5.02 -11.67
N SER A 32 -13.07 5.11 -10.56
CA SER A 32 -14.29 4.34 -10.36
C SER A 32 -15.20 5.00 -9.34
N VAL A 33 -16.44 4.52 -9.25
CA VAL A 33 -17.35 4.89 -8.14
C VAL A 33 -16.74 4.43 -6.82
N ASN A 34 -16.82 5.29 -5.80
CA ASN A 34 -16.42 5.00 -4.43
C ASN A 34 -17.63 4.51 -3.64
N ASP A 35 -17.45 3.41 -2.91
CA ASP A 35 -18.40 2.87 -1.93
C ASP A 35 -17.67 2.63 -0.61
N VAL A 36 -18.39 2.37 0.48
CA VAL A 36 -17.85 2.13 1.82
C VAL A 36 -16.76 1.05 1.83
N LEU A 37 -16.95 -0.04 1.06
CA LEU A 37 -15.98 -1.14 0.96
C LEU A 37 -14.93 -0.95 -0.16
N SER A 38 -15.04 0.12 -0.94
CA SER A 38 -14.15 0.46 -2.06
C SER A 38 -13.88 1.96 -2.06
N MET A 39 -13.48 2.50 -0.90
CA MET A 39 -13.11 3.91 -0.78
C MET A 39 -11.77 4.14 -1.47
N ALA A 40 -11.59 5.32 -2.07
CA ALA A 40 -10.31 5.79 -2.55
C ALA A 40 -9.75 6.82 -1.57
N LEU A 41 -8.51 6.63 -1.14
CA LEU A 41 -7.74 7.64 -0.43
C LEU A 41 -6.80 8.36 -1.40
N TYR A 42 -6.55 9.63 -1.09
CA TYR A 42 -5.72 10.52 -1.88
C TYR A 42 -4.70 11.18 -0.97
N SER A 43 -3.45 11.23 -1.41
CA SER A 43 -2.49 12.04 -0.68
C SER A 43 -2.81 13.53 -0.83
N GLN A 44 -2.77 14.25 0.29
CA GLN A 44 -2.87 15.72 0.34
C GLN A 44 -1.51 16.37 0.57
N PHE A 45 -0.45 15.58 0.77
CA PHE A 45 0.87 16.06 1.14
C PHE A 45 1.92 15.54 0.16
N SER A 46 2.69 16.48 -0.41
CA SER A 46 3.60 16.19 -1.51
C SER A 46 4.74 15.24 -1.15
N GLN A 47 5.11 15.14 0.14
CA GLN A 47 6.15 14.21 0.59
C GLN A 47 5.62 12.81 0.92
N THR A 48 4.32 12.56 0.79
CA THR A 48 3.71 11.23 1.01
C THR A 48 2.87 10.84 -0.20
N SER A 49 3.51 10.63 -1.35
CA SER A 49 2.79 10.25 -2.58
C SER A 49 1.97 8.97 -2.40
N GLU A 50 0.95 8.78 -3.24
CA GLU A 50 0.10 7.59 -3.18
C GLU A 50 0.90 6.30 -3.39
N LYS A 51 1.91 6.33 -4.26
CA LYS A 51 2.85 5.22 -4.47
C LYS A 51 3.58 4.86 -3.18
N TYR A 52 4.10 5.88 -2.47
CA TYR A 52 4.75 5.70 -1.18
C TYR A 52 3.80 5.13 -0.13
N LEU A 53 2.59 5.68 -0.01
CA LEU A 53 1.59 5.19 0.94
C LEU A 53 1.22 3.72 0.67
N VAL A 54 1.08 3.35 -0.61
CA VAL A 54 0.84 1.96 -1.00
C VAL A 54 2.01 1.06 -0.60
N CYS A 55 3.26 1.49 -0.81
CA CYS A 55 4.44 0.74 -0.36
C CYS A 55 4.46 0.56 1.16
N ILE A 56 4.30 1.64 1.93
CA ILE A 56 4.33 1.56 3.39
C ILE A 56 3.26 0.61 3.91
N ILE A 57 2.01 0.78 3.49
CA ILE A 57 0.89 -0.04 3.99
C ILE A 57 1.03 -1.52 3.59
N ASN A 58 1.65 -1.82 2.44
CA ASN A 58 1.90 -3.20 1.99
C ASN A 58 3.05 -3.92 2.70
N ALA A 59 3.89 -3.20 3.45
CA ALA A 59 4.99 -3.81 4.18
C ALA A 59 4.47 -4.66 5.33
N ARG A 60 5.14 -5.79 5.59
CA ARG A 60 4.75 -6.74 6.63
C ARG A 60 4.60 -6.09 8.01
N LEU A 61 5.46 -5.12 8.31
CA LEU A 61 5.41 -4.34 9.55
C LEU A 61 4.03 -3.71 9.79
N MET A 62 3.34 -3.23 8.74
CA MET A 62 2.04 -2.59 8.92
C MET A 62 0.94 -3.60 9.23
N SER A 63 0.93 -4.75 8.56
CA SER A 63 0.04 -5.87 8.91
C SER A 63 0.27 -6.31 10.36
N ASP A 64 1.53 -6.44 10.78
CA ASP A 64 1.89 -6.81 12.15
C ASP A 64 1.44 -5.75 13.17
N ILE A 65 1.60 -4.45 12.86
CA ILE A 65 1.14 -3.37 13.75
C ILE A 65 -0.38 -3.39 13.90
N VAL A 66 -1.11 -3.48 12.79
CA VAL A 66 -2.57 -3.44 12.83
C VAL A 66 -3.12 -4.65 13.58
N CYS A 67 -2.68 -5.86 13.23
CA CYS A 67 -3.18 -7.09 13.84
C CYS A 67 -2.90 -7.17 15.36
N ASN A 68 -1.76 -6.63 15.82
CA ASN A 68 -1.35 -6.78 17.21
C ASN A 68 -1.75 -5.59 18.10
N PHE A 69 -1.94 -4.40 17.55
CA PHE A 69 -2.13 -3.18 18.36
C PHE A 69 -3.36 -2.35 18.02
N ILE A 70 -3.95 -2.50 16.82
CA ILE A 70 -5.08 -1.66 16.39
C ILE A 70 -6.38 -2.46 16.36
N ASN A 71 -6.40 -3.56 15.60
CA ASN A 71 -7.59 -4.37 15.39
C ASN A 71 -7.20 -5.84 15.21
N ASN A 72 -7.72 -6.71 16.08
CA ASN A 72 -7.43 -8.14 16.07
C ASN A 72 -8.39 -8.96 15.19
N THR A 73 -9.31 -8.31 14.49
CA THR A 73 -10.21 -8.94 13.51
C THR A 73 -9.64 -8.84 12.10
N SER A 74 -10.22 -9.58 11.15
CA SER A 74 -9.81 -9.51 9.75
C SER A 74 -10.34 -8.29 9.00
N HIS A 75 -11.24 -7.48 9.60
CA HIS A 75 -11.79 -6.29 8.95
C HIS A 75 -10.86 -5.10 9.16
N PHE A 76 -10.33 -4.53 8.08
CA PHE A 76 -9.49 -3.34 8.10
C PHE A 76 -10.29 -2.15 7.57
N GLN A 77 -10.80 -1.32 8.48
CA GLN A 77 -11.66 -0.18 8.13
C GLN A 77 -10.88 1.14 8.09
N ILE A 78 -11.53 2.21 7.63
CA ILE A 78 -10.90 3.55 7.58
C ILE A 78 -10.42 4.04 8.96
N ASN A 79 -11.12 3.67 10.04
CA ASN A 79 -10.72 4.04 11.39
C ASN A 79 -9.44 3.34 11.83
N ASP A 80 -9.18 2.13 11.34
CA ASP A 80 -7.93 1.41 11.57
C ASP A 80 -6.81 2.02 10.73
N ALA A 81 -7.10 2.31 9.46
CA ALA A 81 -6.13 2.93 8.54
C ALA A 81 -5.60 4.28 9.05
N ARG A 82 -6.43 5.06 9.72
CA ARG A 82 -6.05 6.35 10.35
C ARG A 82 -5.07 6.19 11.52
N GLN A 83 -4.97 5.01 12.10
CA GLN A 83 -4.09 4.71 13.24
C GLN A 83 -2.72 4.16 12.79
N ILE A 84 -2.54 3.85 11.50
CA ILE A 84 -1.26 3.39 10.99
C ILE A 84 -0.21 4.49 11.16
N PRO A 85 0.92 4.23 11.83
CA PRO A 85 2.00 5.19 11.95
C PRO A 85 2.71 5.33 10.61
N ILE A 86 2.67 6.52 9.99
CA ILE A 86 3.35 6.80 8.73
C ILE A 86 4.49 7.80 8.98
N ILE A 87 5.73 7.38 8.73
CA ILE A 87 6.90 8.27 8.76
C ILE A 87 6.88 9.16 7.51
N ILE A 88 7.19 10.44 7.67
CA ILE A 88 7.41 11.34 6.52
C ILE A 88 8.83 11.08 6.00
N PRO A 89 8.99 10.63 4.74
CA PRO A 89 10.29 10.30 4.18
C PRO A 89 11.06 11.56 3.79
N THR A 90 12.39 11.43 3.69
CA THR A 90 13.20 12.40 2.94
C THR A 90 12.89 12.28 1.44
N ASN A 91 13.20 13.32 0.66
CA ASN A 91 12.99 13.30 -0.79
C ASN A 91 13.73 12.13 -1.49
N SER A 92 14.91 11.75 -0.99
CA SER A 92 15.66 10.60 -1.53
C SER A 92 14.96 9.28 -1.22
N GLN A 93 14.48 9.10 0.02
CA GLN A 93 13.72 7.91 0.42
C GLN A 93 12.40 7.81 -0.36
N LEU A 94 11.69 8.92 -0.53
CA LEU A 94 10.45 8.97 -1.30
C LEU A 94 10.64 8.42 -2.71
N LYS A 95 11.68 8.88 -3.41
CA LYS A 95 12.03 8.40 -4.76
C LYS A 95 12.35 6.90 -4.80
N ILE A 96 13.01 6.36 -3.77
CA ILE A 96 13.33 4.92 -3.69
C ILE A 96 12.03 4.11 -3.62
N PHE A 97 11.09 4.50 -2.76
CA PHE A 97 9.79 3.82 -2.65
C PHE A 97 8.93 3.98 -3.92
N GLU A 98 8.94 5.16 -4.55
CA GLU A 98 8.24 5.37 -5.82
C GLU A 98 8.79 4.48 -6.94
N ALA A 99 10.11 4.35 -7.05
CA ALA A 99 10.74 3.46 -8.01
C ALA A 99 10.46 1.98 -7.72
N LEU A 100 10.39 1.61 -6.44
CA LEU A 100 9.99 0.26 -6.03
C LEU A 100 8.53 -0.03 -6.42
N PHE A 101 7.62 0.91 -6.20
CA PHE A 101 6.24 0.81 -6.65
C PHE A 101 6.15 0.62 -8.17
N ASP A 102 6.85 1.46 -8.93
CA ASP A 102 6.79 1.43 -10.40
C ASP A 102 7.32 0.11 -10.98
N ARG A 103 8.39 -0.45 -10.38
CA ARG A 103 8.88 -1.79 -10.72
C ARG A 103 7.81 -2.87 -10.47
N ALA A 104 7.17 -2.86 -9.30
CA ALA A 104 6.14 -3.84 -8.95
C ALA A 104 4.93 -3.72 -9.89
N TYR A 105 4.55 -2.47 -10.20
CA TYR A 105 3.45 -2.17 -11.10
C TYR A 105 3.73 -2.65 -12.54
N SER A 106 4.96 -2.47 -13.05
CA SER A 106 5.36 -3.01 -14.35
C SER A 106 5.25 -4.54 -14.40
N ILE A 107 5.68 -5.25 -13.36
CA ILE A 107 5.58 -6.71 -13.30
C ILE A 107 4.11 -7.16 -13.32
N GLN A 108 3.23 -6.45 -12.61
CA GLN A 108 1.80 -6.74 -12.66
C GLN A 108 1.22 -6.51 -14.06
N GLN A 109 1.60 -5.42 -14.73
CA GLN A 109 1.17 -5.16 -16.12
C GLN A 109 1.63 -6.28 -17.07
N ASP A 110 2.91 -6.68 -17.00
CA ASP A 110 3.45 -7.76 -17.83
C ASP A 110 2.74 -9.10 -17.56
N LYS A 111 2.39 -9.37 -16.29
CA LYS A 111 1.59 -10.54 -15.91
C LYS A 111 0.22 -10.51 -16.60
N PHE A 112 -0.52 -9.40 -16.51
CA PHE A 112 -1.85 -9.29 -17.12
C PHE A 112 -1.82 -9.25 -18.66
N ALA A 113 -0.72 -8.77 -19.25
CA ALA A 113 -0.48 -8.80 -20.68
C ALA A 113 0.01 -10.17 -21.19
N ASN A 114 0.20 -11.17 -20.31
CA ASN A 114 0.78 -12.48 -20.61
C ASN A 114 2.21 -12.41 -21.19
N HIS A 115 2.96 -11.36 -20.92
CA HIS A 115 4.38 -11.26 -21.31
C HIS A 115 5.28 -12.13 -20.43
N ILE A 116 4.86 -12.39 -19.19
CA ILE A 116 5.52 -13.28 -18.23
C ILE A 116 4.49 -14.24 -17.63
N SER A 117 4.96 -15.41 -17.21
CA SER A 117 4.09 -16.39 -16.55
C SER A 117 3.67 -15.93 -15.14
N GLU A 118 2.55 -16.46 -14.63
CA GLU A 118 2.10 -16.16 -13.27
C GLU A 118 3.13 -16.58 -12.21
N THR A 119 3.81 -17.70 -12.43
CA THR A 119 4.84 -18.23 -11.54
C THR A 119 6.08 -17.34 -11.52
N GLU A 120 6.51 -16.85 -12.69
CA GLU A 120 7.62 -15.91 -12.81
C GLU A 120 7.28 -14.55 -12.16
N ALA A 121 6.08 -14.01 -12.43
CA ALA A 121 5.62 -12.77 -11.81
C ALA A 121 5.59 -12.89 -10.28
N LYS A 122 5.09 -14.01 -9.75
CA LYS A 122 5.05 -14.28 -8.31
C LYS A 122 6.45 -14.31 -7.70
N ALA A 123 7.41 -15.02 -8.32
CA ALA A 123 8.79 -15.08 -7.83
C ALA A 123 9.46 -13.69 -7.80
N LYS A 124 9.24 -12.87 -8.85
CA LYS A 124 9.75 -11.50 -8.91
C LYS A 124 9.14 -10.63 -7.80
N LEU A 125 7.82 -10.69 -7.62
CA LEU A 125 7.11 -9.92 -6.58
C LEU A 125 7.47 -10.35 -5.16
N GLU A 126 7.73 -11.64 -4.92
CA GLU A 126 8.21 -12.13 -3.62
C GLU A 126 9.60 -11.59 -3.26
N SER A 127 10.50 -11.51 -4.24
CA SER A 127 11.81 -10.87 -4.04
C SER A 127 11.66 -9.39 -3.69
N MET A 128 10.78 -8.69 -4.41
CA MET A 128 10.48 -7.28 -4.15
C MET A 128 9.81 -7.04 -2.79
N GLN A 129 8.96 -7.96 -2.33
CA GLN A 129 8.35 -7.84 -0.99
C GLN A 129 9.43 -7.86 0.10
N LYS A 130 10.47 -8.69 -0.04
CA LYS A 130 11.60 -8.71 0.91
C LYS A 130 12.41 -7.42 0.87
N GLU A 131 12.61 -6.85 -0.32
CA GLU A 131 13.24 -5.54 -0.50
C GLU A 131 12.42 -4.43 0.19
N LEU A 132 11.10 -4.40 -0.06
CA LEU A 132 10.16 -3.47 0.56
C LEU A 132 10.21 -3.56 2.09
N ASP A 133 10.07 -4.76 2.63
CA ASP A 133 10.06 -4.99 4.07
C ASP A 133 11.36 -4.47 4.69
N THR A 134 12.52 -4.75 4.07
CA THR A 134 13.83 -4.27 4.55
C THR A 134 13.88 -2.75 4.59
N LEU A 135 13.48 -2.07 3.50
CA LEU A 135 13.46 -0.61 3.42
C LEU A 135 12.52 0.01 4.47
N VAL A 136 11.37 -0.62 4.73
CA VAL A 136 10.44 -0.15 5.76
C VAL A 136 11.00 -0.36 7.15
N TYR A 137 11.60 -1.51 7.47
CA TYR A 137 12.27 -1.69 8.77
C TYR A 137 13.36 -0.63 9.00
N GLU A 138 14.18 -0.34 7.99
CA GLU A 138 15.20 0.71 8.05
C GLU A 138 14.60 2.10 8.26
N LEU A 139 13.53 2.44 7.52
CA LEU A 139 12.83 3.72 7.66
C LEU A 139 12.30 3.93 9.08
N TYR A 140 11.77 2.87 9.70
CA TYR A 140 11.26 2.88 11.07
C TYR A 140 12.36 2.64 12.12
N ARG A 141 13.64 2.56 11.70
CA ARG A 141 14.82 2.34 12.56
C ARG A 141 14.72 1.07 13.41
N LEU A 142 14.05 0.05 12.87
CA LEU A 142 13.90 -1.25 13.50
C LEU A 142 14.99 -2.19 13.00
N LYS A 143 15.62 -2.92 13.94
CA LYS A 143 16.54 -4.00 13.59
C LYS A 143 15.74 -5.29 13.47
N ILE A 144 15.85 -5.97 12.32
CA ILE A 144 15.34 -7.34 12.20
C ILE A 144 16.17 -8.21 13.13
N GLY A 145 15.63 -8.52 14.31
CA GLY A 145 16.25 -9.49 15.20
C GLY A 145 16.35 -10.82 14.45
N LYS A 146 17.55 -11.41 14.37
CA LYS A 146 17.67 -12.80 13.94
C LYS A 146 16.75 -13.62 14.85
N LYS A 147 15.70 -14.24 14.30
CA LYS A 147 14.93 -15.24 15.05
C LYS A 147 15.95 -16.22 15.62
N LYS A 148 15.99 -16.35 16.95
CA LYS A 148 16.73 -17.43 17.58
C LYS A 148 16.14 -18.72 17.00
N ALA A 149 16.98 -19.46 16.29
CA ALA A 149 16.69 -20.82 15.87
C ALA A 149 16.48 -21.70 17.11
#